data_AF-A0A6J1M7Q4-F1
#
_entry.id   AF-A0A6J1M7Q4-F1
#
_cell.length_a   1.000
_cell.length_b   1.000
_cell.length_c   1.000
_cell.angle_alpha   90.00
_cell.angle_beta   90.00
_cell.angle_gamma   90.00
#
_symmetry.space_group_name_H-M   'P 1'
#
loop_
_entity.id
_entity.type
_entity.pdbx_description
1 polymer ?
#
loop_
_entity_poly.entity_id
_entity_poly.type
_entity_poly.pdbx_seq_one_letter_code
_entity_poly.pdbx_strand_id
1 'polypeptide(L)'
;MLGNLKVFKSVLATEKAIQLLNGGTKLINRKSHVVSYRSAPPPHSKATRIGAVAVGGAMWWWVIWHLWHEPDHITGEFDYPNAAKWSNFHLGIPRDEK
;
A
#
# COMPACT_ATOMS: atom_id res chain seq x y z
N MET A 1 9.17 -47.76 24.82
CA MET A 1 8.01 -46.94 25.25
C MET A 1 6.89 -47.11 24.23
N LEU A 2 6.17 -48.25 24.24
CA LEU A 2 5.00 -48.43 23.35
C LEU A 2 3.73 -48.16 24.17
N GLY A 3 3.25 -46.93 24.07
CA GLY A 3 1.98 -46.50 24.66
C GLY A 3 0.79 -47.23 24.04
N ASN A 4 -0.18 -47.55 24.88
CA ASN A 4 -1.37 -48.35 24.61
C ASN A 4 -2.18 -47.83 23.40
N LEU A 5 -2.15 -48.58 22.29
CA LEU A 5 -2.84 -48.28 21.02
C LEU A 5 -4.35 -48.01 21.18
N LYS A 6 -4.98 -48.54 22.24
CA LYS A 6 -6.40 -48.31 22.54
C LYS A 6 -6.70 -46.85 22.89
N VAL A 7 -5.78 -46.18 23.59
CA VAL A 7 -5.91 -44.76 23.97
C VAL A 7 -5.80 -43.86 22.73
N PHE A 8 -4.88 -44.17 21.81
CA PHE A 8 -4.78 -43.43 20.55
C PHE A 8 -6.04 -43.56 19.69
N LYS A 9 -6.62 -44.76 19.62
CA LYS A 9 -7.86 -44.99 18.87
C LYS A 9 -9.05 -44.26 19.51
N SER A 10 -9.14 -44.21 20.84
CA SER A 10 -10.21 -43.47 21.51
C SER A 10 -10.07 -41.96 21.31
N VAL A 11 -8.85 -41.41 21.38
CA VAL A 11 -8.60 -39.99 21.12
C VAL A 11 -8.99 -39.61 19.69
N LEU A 12 -8.57 -40.40 18.70
CA LEU A 12 -8.95 -40.19 17.29
C LEU A 12 -10.46 -40.29 17.05
N ALA A 13 -11.15 -41.20 17.75
CA ALA A 13 -12.60 -41.33 17.65
C ALA A 13 -13.33 -40.13 18.27
N THR A 14 -12.85 -39.64 19.43
CA THR A 14 -13.37 -38.44 20.08
C THR A 14 -13.17 -37.20 19.22
N GLU A 15 -12.01 -37.03 18.59
CA GLU A 15 -11.76 -35.91 17.66
C GLU A 15 -12.71 -35.92 16.46
N LYS A 16 -12.94 -37.09 15.85
CA LYS A 16 -13.91 -37.23 14.75
C LYS A 16 -15.35 -36.98 15.20
N ALA A 17 -15.71 -37.41 16.41
CA ALA A 17 -17.03 -37.14 16.97
C ALA A 17 -17.24 -35.64 17.24
N ILE A 18 -16.24 -34.94 17.77
CA ILE A 18 -16.28 -33.49 17.97
C ILE A 18 -16.39 -32.75 16.62
N GLN A 19 -15.66 -33.21 15.59
CA GLN A 19 -15.77 -32.64 14.24
C GLN A 19 -17.16 -32.87 13.62
N LEU A 20 -17.77 -34.04 13.82
CA LEU A 20 -19.14 -34.33 13.35
C LEU A 20 -20.20 -33.51 14.12
N LEU A 21 -20.05 -33.37 15.43
CA LEU A 21 -20.93 -32.53 16.26
C LEU A 21 -20.82 -31.05 15.87
N ASN A 22 -19.62 -30.57 15.54
CA ASN A 22 -19.40 -29.22 15.03
C ASN A 22 -19.83 -29.02 13.56
N GLY A 23 -20.02 -30.11 12.80
CA GLY A 23 -20.44 -30.08 11.39
C GLY A 23 -21.91 -29.69 11.18
N GLY A 24 -22.75 -29.81 12.21
CA GLY A 24 -24.19 -29.50 12.15
C GLY A 24 -24.54 -28.05 12.46
N THR A 25 -23.67 -27.30 13.13
CA THR A 25 -23.89 -25.88 13.39
C THR A 25 -23.37 -25.07 12.20
N LYS A 26 -24.27 -24.60 11.33
CA LYS A 26 -23.98 -23.46 10.44
C LYS A 26 -23.73 -22.23 11.32
N LEU A 27 -22.53 -22.10 11.87
CA LEU A 27 -22.07 -20.86 12.48
C LEU A 27 -22.10 -19.81 11.37
N ILE A 28 -23.10 -18.92 11.43
CA ILE A 28 -23.16 -17.75 10.55
C ILE A 28 -21.96 -16.88 10.92
N ASN A 29 -20.88 -17.02 10.16
CA ASN A 29 -19.73 -16.14 10.27
C ASN A 29 -20.12 -14.78 9.69
N ARG A 30 -20.69 -13.91 10.53
CA ARG A 30 -21.04 -12.55 10.15
C ARG A 30 -19.74 -11.78 9.93
N LYS A 31 -19.45 -11.42 8.67
CA LYS A 31 -18.38 -10.48 8.32
C LYS A 31 -18.78 -9.05 8.71
N SER A 32 -18.93 -8.77 10.01
CA SER A 32 -19.24 -7.42 10.51
C SER A 32 -17.96 -6.59 10.71
N HIS A 33 -18.14 -5.34 11.11
CA HIS A 33 -17.04 -4.44 11.48
C HIS A 33 -16.15 -5.04 12.56
N VAL A 34 -14.84 -4.96 12.33
CA VAL A 34 -13.82 -5.25 13.34
C VAL A 34 -13.80 -4.09 14.34
N VAL A 35 -14.03 -4.39 15.62
CA VAL A 35 -13.83 -3.46 16.75
C VAL A 35 -12.65 -3.96 17.56
N SER A 36 -11.71 -3.07 17.87
CA SER A 36 -10.56 -3.33 18.73
C SER A 36 -10.42 -2.19 19.73
N TYR A 37 -10.15 -2.48 21.01
CA TYR A 37 -9.97 -1.47 22.06
C TYR A 37 -8.62 -1.63 22.75
N ARG A 38 -7.80 -0.56 22.72
CA ARG A 38 -6.44 -0.52 23.27
C ARG A 38 -5.51 -1.64 22.78
N SER A 39 -5.83 -2.25 21.66
CA SER A 39 -5.02 -3.26 20.98
C SER A 39 -5.08 -3.07 19.48
N ALA A 40 -4.02 -3.51 18.79
CA ALA A 40 -3.98 -3.47 17.33
C ALA A 40 -5.16 -4.28 16.75
N PRO A 41 -5.86 -3.79 15.72
CA PRO A 41 -6.92 -4.53 15.09
C PRO A 41 -6.38 -5.83 14.49
N PRO A 42 -7.21 -6.88 14.40
CA PRO A 42 -6.83 -8.12 13.73
C PRO A 42 -6.34 -7.84 12.30
N PRO A 43 -5.41 -8.67 11.81
CA PRO A 43 -4.82 -8.50 10.50
C PRO A 43 -5.88 -8.42 9.39
N HIS A 44 -5.79 -7.38 8.55
CA HIS A 44 -6.60 -7.31 7.32
C HIS A 44 -6.39 -8.55 6.44
N SER A 45 -7.37 -8.81 5.56
CA SER A 45 -7.31 -9.93 4.64
C SER A 45 -5.98 -9.93 3.86
N LYS A 46 -5.44 -11.12 3.56
CA LYS A 46 -4.20 -11.24 2.78
C LYS A 46 -4.29 -10.50 1.45
N ALA A 47 -5.44 -10.57 0.78
CA ALA A 47 -5.71 -9.85 -0.46
C ALA A 47 -5.60 -8.33 -0.28
N THR A 48 -6.18 -7.76 0.79
CA THR A 48 -6.08 -6.32 1.08
C THR A 48 -4.63 -5.88 1.31
N ARG A 49 -3.85 -6.68 2.04
CA ARG A 49 -2.44 -6.37 2.32
C ARG A 49 -1.58 -6.40 1.05
N ILE A 50 -1.76 -7.43 0.23
CA ILE A 50 -1.05 -7.56 -1.05
C ILE A 50 -1.47 -6.43 -2.00
N GLY A 51 -2.78 -6.13 -2.08
CA GLY A 51 -3.29 -5.02 -2.87
C GLY A 51 -2.71 -3.67 -2.44
N ALA A 52 -2.61 -3.42 -1.13
CA ALA A 52 -2.01 -2.19 -0.62
C ALA A 52 -0.53 -2.04 -1.04
N VAL A 53 0.25 -3.12 -0.97
CA VAL A 53 1.66 -3.11 -1.41
C VAL A 53 1.78 -2.96 -2.92
N ALA A 54 0.93 -3.64 -3.69
CA ALA A 54 0.94 -3.56 -5.15
C ALA A 54 0.60 -2.16 -5.65
N VAL A 55 -0.44 -1.53 -5.10
CA VAL A 55 -0.82 -0.15 -5.46
C VAL A 55 0.25 0.85 -5.02
N GLY A 56 0.80 0.70 -3.81
CA GLY A 56 1.90 1.55 -3.34
C GLY A 56 3.16 1.41 -4.21
N GLY A 57 3.49 0.19 -4.63
CA GLY A 57 4.60 -0.09 -5.54
C GLY A 57 4.37 0.51 -6.93
N ALA A 58 3.16 0.37 -7.49
CA ALA A 58 2.79 0.96 -8.78
C ALA A 58 2.85 2.49 -8.74
N MET A 59 2.39 3.11 -7.65
CA MET A 59 2.47 4.56 -7.44
C MET A 59 3.93 5.04 -7.48
N TRP A 60 4.82 4.42 -6.69
CA TRP A 60 6.22 4.84 -6.66
C TRP A 60 6.98 4.52 -7.93
N TRP A 61 6.68 3.39 -8.58
CA TRP A 61 7.20 3.09 -9.90
C TRP A 61 6.81 4.18 -10.91
N TRP A 62 5.54 4.60 -10.93
CA TRP A 62 5.07 5.66 -11.83
C TRP A 62 5.78 6.99 -11.60
N VAL A 63 5.93 7.39 -10.33
CA VAL A 63 6.65 8.63 -9.96
C VAL A 63 8.10 8.58 -10.42
N ILE A 64 8.83 7.51 -10.08
CA ILE A 64 10.25 7.38 -10.45
C ILE A 64 10.43 7.29 -11.96
N TRP A 65 9.50 6.60 -12.65
CA TRP A 65 9.53 6.51 -14.10
C TRP A 65 9.39 7.89 -14.76
N HIS A 66 8.45 8.73 -14.31
CA HIS A 66 8.27 10.08 -14.88
C HIS A 66 9.41 11.02 -14.48
N LEU A 67 9.96 10.87 -13.28
CA LEU A 67 11.16 11.61 -12.88
C LEU A 67 12.36 11.36 -13.79
N TRP A 68 12.50 10.14 -14.32
CA TRP A 68 13.60 9.80 -15.21
C TRP A 68 13.34 10.14 -16.68
N HIS A 69 12.12 9.90 -17.18
CA HIS A 69 11.81 10.12 -18.59
C HIS A 69 11.40 11.56 -18.91
N GLU A 70 10.82 12.28 -17.96
CA GLU A 70 10.27 13.62 -18.16
C GLU A 70 10.62 14.54 -16.97
N PRO A 71 11.92 14.74 -16.66
CA PRO A 71 12.35 15.57 -15.53
C PRO A 71 11.99 17.05 -15.70
N ASP A 72 11.80 17.49 -16.94
CA ASP A 72 11.55 18.88 -17.32
C ASP A 72 10.26 19.45 -16.72
N HIS A 73 9.26 18.60 -16.45
CA HIS A 73 8.04 19.02 -15.73
C HIS A 73 8.31 19.49 -14.29
N ILE A 74 9.46 19.12 -13.72
CA ILE A 74 9.86 19.52 -12.37
C ILE A 74 10.95 20.58 -12.41
N THR A 75 11.98 20.39 -13.23
CA THR A 75 13.12 21.33 -13.29
C THR A 75 12.85 22.57 -14.13
N GLY A 76 11.78 22.56 -14.93
CA GLY A 76 11.45 23.59 -15.90
C GLY A 76 11.84 23.17 -17.31
N GLU A 77 10.91 23.35 -18.25
CA GLU A 77 11.09 23.00 -19.67
C GLU A 77 11.89 24.05 -20.44
N PHE A 78 11.86 25.30 -19.98
CA PHE A 78 12.47 26.43 -20.67
C PHE A 78 13.55 27.10 -19.83
N ASP A 79 14.63 27.53 -20.50
CA ASP A 79 15.67 28.32 -19.87
C ASP A 79 15.11 29.64 -19.32
N TYR A 80 15.46 29.94 -18.08
CA TYR A 80 15.03 31.17 -17.45
C TYR A 80 15.80 32.38 -18.02
N PRO A 81 15.13 33.39 -18.59
CA PRO A 81 15.80 34.53 -19.19
C PRO A 81 16.46 35.41 -18.11
N ASN A 82 17.72 35.78 -18.33
CA ASN A 82 18.42 36.71 -17.45
C ASN A 82 18.08 38.16 -17.84
N ALA A 83 17.31 38.85 -17.00
CA ALA A 83 16.86 40.22 -17.23
C ALA A 83 18.01 41.23 -17.40
N ALA A 84 19.17 41.02 -16.77
CA ALA A 84 20.31 41.93 -16.88
C ALA A 84 21.00 41.88 -18.25
N LYS A 85 20.74 40.84 -19.06
CA LYS A 85 21.27 40.74 -20.43
C LYS A 85 20.44 41.55 -21.43
N TRP A 86 19.28 42.04 -21.05
CA TRP A 86 18.43 42.81 -21.95
C TRP A 86 18.98 44.24 -22.08
N SER A 87 19.22 44.69 -23.29
CA SER A 87 19.75 46.03 -23.53
C SER A 87 18.67 47.10 -23.28
N ASN A 88 19.09 48.28 -22.82
CA ASN A 88 18.18 49.42 -22.62
C ASN A 88 17.40 49.79 -23.88
N PHE A 89 17.96 49.51 -25.07
CA PHE A 89 17.26 49.70 -26.35
C PHE A 89 16.05 48.77 -26.49
N HIS A 90 16.21 47.47 -26.21
CA HIS A 90 15.09 46.51 -26.24
C HIS A 90 14.04 46.81 -25.15
N LEU A 91 14.48 47.39 -24.04
CA LEU A 91 13.62 47.80 -22.92
C LEU A 91 12.96 49.16 -23.12
N GLY A 92 13.30 49.90 -24.19
CA GLY A 92 12.78 51.25 -24.44
C GLY A 92 13.18 52.27 -23.36
N ILE A 93 14.26 52.03 -22.62
CA ILE A 93 14.74 52.94 -21.58
C ILE A 93 15.60 54.02 -22.26
N PRO A 94 15.16 55.29 -22.30
CA PRO A 94 15.95 56.37 -22.86
C PRO A 94 17.23 56.58 -22.04
N ARG A 95 18.29 57.03 -22.71
CA ARG A 95 19.48 57.53 -22.00
C ARG A 95 19.17 58.93 -21.46
N ASP A 96 19.51 59.18 -20.20
CA ASP A 96 19.50 60.53 -19.68
C ASP A 96 20.54 61.36 -20.46
N GLU A 97 20.07 62.37 -21.19
CA GLU A 97 20.90 63.36 -21.86
C GLU A 97 21.54 64.26 -20.81
N LYS A 98 22.85 64.49 -20.90
CA LYS A 98 23.60 65.41 -20.03
C LYS A 98 24.28 66.47 -20.87
#